data_AF-A0A7C7ECI4-F1
#
_entry.id   AF-A0A7C7ECI4-F1
#
_cell.length_a   1.000
_cell.length_b   1.000
_cell.length_c   1.000
_cell.angle_alpha   90.00
_cell.angle_beta   90.00
_cell.angle_gamma   90.00
#
_symmetry.space_group_name_H-M   'P 1'
#
loop_
_entity.id
_entity.type
_entity.pdbx_description
1 polymer ?
#
loop_
_entity_poly.entity_id
_entity_poly.type
_entity_poly.pdbx_seq_one_letter_code
_entity_poly.pdbx_strand_id
1 'polypeptide(L)'
;MSITLAHWIYCIMVLVILGFMLARKETIIPCIVGVFLIGLVAKGSISGATRAIFDSFIVAGIELISVIMIISVIVAMARLLEEIGANYLMAAPIAKIVKSPDAAFFMIGIVMLLVSWFFWPSPATAMIGAVLLPVAIRVGLPVIGFA
;
A
#
# COMPACT_ATOMS: atom_id res chain seq x y z
N MET A 1 -24.95 -17.39 9.66
CA MET A 1 -23.79 -17.93 8.93
C MET A 1 -23.07 -18.91 9.84
N SER A 2 -23.19 -20.21 9.57
CA SER A 2 -22.49 -21.25 10.34
C SER A 2 -21.02 -21.33 9.88
N ILE A 3 -20.12 -21.54 10.84
CA ILE A 3 -18.70 -21.78 10.56
C ILE A 3 -18.59 -23.15 9.88
N THR A 4 -18.38 -23.14 8.56
CA THR A 4 -18.11 -24.35 7.78
C THR A 4 -16.62 -24.71 7.81
N LEU A 5 -16.29 -25.96 7.50
CA LEU A 5 -14.91 -26.46 7.44
C LEU A 5 -13.98 -25.59 6.57
N ALA A 6 -14.50 -24.96 5.53
CA ALA A 6 -13.74 -24.03 4.67
C ALA A 6 -13.21 -22.79 5.43
N HIS A 7 -13.95 -22.28 6.42
CA HIS A 7 -13.52 -21.12 7.21
C HIS A 7 -12.33 -21.46 8.12
N TRP A 8 -12.33 -22.66 8.71
CA TRP A 8 -11.20 -23.15 9.50
C TRP A 8 -9.95 -23.35 8.66
N ILE A 9 -10.11 -23.89 7.44
CA ILE A 9 -9.01 -24.05 6.48
C ILE A 9 -8.46 -22.69 6.07
N TYR A 10 -9.33 -21.71 5.81
CA TYR A 10 -8.92 -20.34 5.52
C TYR A 10 -8.10 -19.72 6.68
N CYS A 11 -8.59 -19.79 7.92
CA CYS A 11 -7.86 -19.26 9.08
C CYS A 11 -6.47 -19.89 9.24
N ILE A 12 -6.35 -21.21 9.09
CA ILE A 12 -5.05 -21.91 9.16
C ILE A 12 -4.12 -21.44 8.03
N MET A 13 -4.63 -21.32 6.80
CA MET A 13 -3.82 -20.87 5.66
C MET A 13 -3.34 -19.43 5.81
N VAL A 14 -4.16 -18.53 6.37
CA VAL A 14 -3.74 -17.15 6.68
C VAL A 14 -2.58 -17.14 7.67
N LEU A 15 -2.63 -17.96 8.73
CA LEU A 15 -1.51 -18.06 9.68
C LEU A 15 -0.23 -18.60 9.03
N VAL A 16 -0.35 -19.57 8.12
CA VAL A 16 0.79 -20.10 7.37
C VAL A 16 1.39 -19.01 6.47
N ILE A 17 0.56 -18.25 5.75
CA ILE A 17 1.03 -17.14 4.89
C ILE A 17 1.74 -16.07 5.73
N LEU A 18 1.16 -15.68 6.87
CA LEU A 18 1.80 -14.72 7.79
C LEU A 18 3.14 -15.24 8.31
N GLY A 19 3.23 -16.53 8.66
CA GLY A 19 4.49 -17.16 9.05
C GLY A 19 5.57 -17.08 7.97
N PHE A 20 5.20 -17.29 6.70
CA PHE A 20 6.11 -17.12 5.56
C PHE A 20 6.53 -15.67 5.35
N MET A 21 5.60 -14.71 5.51
CA MET A 21 5.93 -13.27 5.45
C MET A 21 6.93 -12.87 6.54
N LEU A 22 6.75 -13.36 7.76
CA LEU A 22 7.69 -13.10 8.87
C LEU A 22 9.08 -13.67 8.58
N ALA A 23 9.15 -14.83 7.92
CA ALA A 23 10.40 -15.42 7.45
C ALA A 23 11.00 -14.71 6.22
N ARG A 24 10.39 -13.61 5.75
CA ARG A 24 10.74 -12.88 4.51
C ARG A 24 10.84 -13.79 3.28
N LYS A 25 9.98 -14.83 3.22
CA LYS A 25 9.92 -15.79 2.10
C LYS A 25 8.75 -15.47 1.18
N GLU A 26 8.87 -15.90 -0.08
CA GLU A 26 7.81 -15.83 -1.08
C GLU A 26 6.54 -16.56 -0.62
N THR A 27 5.40 -15.87 -0.68
CA THR A 27 4.08 -16.37 -0.22
C THR A 27 3.23 -16.99 -1.33
N ILE A 28 3.69 -16.91 -2.58
CA ILE A 28 2.92 -17.37 -3.74
C ILE A 28 2.59 -18.87 -3.62
N ILE A 29 3.56 -19.70 -3.24
CA ILE A 29 3.37 -21.15 -3.10
C ILE A 29 2.29 -21.48 -2.05
N PRO A 30 2.37 -21.00 -0.79
CA PRO A 30 1.32 -21.27 0.19
C PRO A 30 -0.05 -20.69 -0.20
N CYS A 31 -0.10 -19.56 -0.91
CA CYS A 31 -1.36 -19.02 -1.44
C CYS A 31 -2.01 -19.96 -2.47
N ILE A 32 -1.24 -20.49 -3.43
CA ILE A 32 -1.77 -21.42 -4.44
C ILE A 32 -2.29 -22.70 -3.77
N VAL A 33 -1.54 -23.24 -2.80
CA VAL A 33 -1.96 -24.41 -2.02
C VAL A 33 -3.22 -24.11 -1.21
N GLY A 34 -3.30 -22.94 -0.58
CA GLY A 34 -4.47 -22.51 0.18
C GLY A 34 -5.73 -22.42 -0.68
N VAL A 35 -5.65 -21.76 -1.84
CA VAL A 35 -6.78 -21.67 -2.80
C VAL A 35 -7.18 -23.05 -3.30
N PHE A 36 -6.22 -23.94 -3.57
CA PHE A 36 -6.49 -25.31 -3.97
C PHE A 36 -7.25 -26.10 -2.89
N LEU A 37 -6.80 -26.04 -1.63
CA LEU A 37 -7.45 -26.75 -0.51
C LEU A 37 -8.86 -26.21 -0.24
N ILE A 38 -9.04 -24.90 -0.29
CA ILE A 38 -10.37 -24.27 -0.16
C ILE A 38 -11.26 -24.69 -1.33
N GLY A 39 -10.74 -24.69 -2.56
CA GLY A 39 -11.46 -25.14 -3.75
C GLY A 39 -11.87 -26.62 -3.70
N LEU A 40 -11.02 -27.49 -3.13
CA LEU A 40 -11.29 -28.91 -2.96
C LEU A 40 -12.42 -29.15 -1.95
N VAL A 41 -12.40 -28.45 -0.82
CA VAL A 41 -13.46 -28.55 0.20
C VAL A 41 -14.78 -27.91 -0.26
N ALA A 42 -14.71 -26.83 -1.05
CA ALA A 42 -15.90 -26.16 -1.55
C ALA A 42 -16.60 -26.89 -2.71
N LYS A 43 -15.83 -27.44 -3.67
CA LYS A 43 -16.37 -28.06 -4.90
C LYS A 43 -16.31 -29.59 -4.91
N GLY A 44 -15.64 -30.23 -3.94
CA GLY A 44 -15.59 -31.69 -3.77
C GLY A 44 -14.89 -32.48 -4.90
N SER A 45 -14.26 -31.79 -5.87
CA SER A 45 -13.64 -32.40 -7.04
C SER A 45 -12.29 -31.76 -7.35
N ILE A 46 -11.33 -32.57 -7.79
CA ILE A 46 -9.97 -32.12 -8.16
C ILE A 46 -10.03 -31.13 -9.33
N SER A 47 -10.89 -31.38 -10.31
CA SER A 47 -11.12 -30.45 -11.43
C SER A 47 -11.75 -29.13 -10.99
N GLY A 48 -12.59 -29.15 -9.94
CA GLY A 48 -13.14 -27.95 -9.31
C GLY A 48 -12.07 -27.12 -8.58
N ALA A 49 -11.14 -27.78 -7.89
CA ALA A 49 -10.05 -27.13 -7.18
C ALA A 49 -9.06 -26.43 -8.12
N THR A 50 -8.69 -27.06 -9.24
CA THR A 50 -7.82 -26.41 -10.24
C THR A 50 -8.51 -25.20 -10.88
N ARG A 51 -9.82 -25.29 -11.17
CA ARG A 51 -10.60 -24.13 -11.65
C ARG A 51 -10.61 -22.99 -10.63
N ALA A 52 -10.69 -23.30 -9.33
CA ALA A 52 -10.67 -22.28 -8.29
C ALA A 52 -9.38 -21.43 -8.29
N ILE A 53 -8.23 -22.02 -8.64
CA ILE A 53 -6.97 -21.28 -8.79
C ILE A 53 -7.09 -20.26 -9.94
N PHE A 54 -7.56 -20.69 -11.11
CA PHE A 54 -7.74 -19.79 -12.25
C PHE A 54 -8.80 -18.72 -11.99
N ASP A 55 -9.92 -19.10 -11.38
CA ASP A 55 -10.98 -18.16 -10.95
C ASP A 55 -10.39 -17.10 -10.00
N SER A 56 -9.52 -17.49 -9.07
CA SER A 56 -8.88 -16.55 -8.14
C SER A 56 -7.98 -15.52 -8.83
N PHE A 57 -7.30 -15.90 -9.91
CA PHE A 57 -6.51 -14.96 -10.71
C PHE A 57 -7.40 -13.98 -11.48
N ILE A 58 -8.54 -14.44 -12.01
CA ILE A 58 -9.51 -13.57 -12.68
C ILE A 58 -10.07 -12.56 -11.68
N VAL A 59 -10.47 -13.01 -10.50
CA VAL A 59 -10.98 -12.13 -9.42
C VAL A 59 -9.90 -11.12 -9.02
N ALA A 60 -8.67 -11.57 -8.77
CA ALA A 60 -7.57 -10.67 -8.41
C ALA A 60 -7.28 -9.62 -9.51
N GLY A 61 -7.37 -10.01 -10.79
CA GLY A 61 -7.21 -9.10 -11.92
C GLY A 61 -8.30 -8.03 -11.99
N ILE A 62 -9.57 -8.41 -11.77
CA ILE A 62 -10.70 -7.47 -11.76
C ILE A 62 -10.57 -6.48 -10.58
N GLU A 63 -10.25 -6.98 -9.39
CA GLU A 63 -10.04 -6.15 -8.20
C GLU A 63 -8.88 -5.17 -8.41
N LEU A 64 -7.78 -5.60 -9.03
CA LEU A 64 -6.65 -4.73 -9.32
C LEU A 64 -7.03 -3.57 -10.25
N ILE A 65 -7.84 -3.81 -11.28
CA ILE A 65 -8.30 -2.76 -12.19
C ILE A 65 -9.11 -1.70 -11.43
N SER A 66 -10.00 -2.13 -10.53
CA SER A 66 -10.77 -1.22 -9.67
C SER A 66 -9.84 -0.34 -8.81
N VAL A 67 -8.83 -0.95 -8.19
CA VAL A 67 -7.83 -0.23 -7.38
C VAL A 67 -6.99 0.74 -8.22
N ILE A 68 -6.54 0.33 -9.41
CA ILE A 68 -5.77 1.18 -10.32
C ILE A 68 -6.59 2.40 -10.75
N MET A 69 -7.88 2.23 -11.03
CA MET A 69 -8.76 3.34 -11.40
C MET A 69 -8.90 4.36 -10.27
N ILE A 70 -9.02 3.91 -9.02
CA ILE A 70 -9.05 4.80 -7.86
C ILE A 70 -7.72 5.55 -7.72
N ILE A 71 -6.59 4.84 -7.80
CA ILE A 71 -5.26 5.45 -7.68
C ILE A 71 -5.03 6.47 -8.81
N SER A 72 -5.46 6.20 -10.04
CA SER A 72 -5.26 7.13 -11.16
C SER A 72 -6.03 8.44 -10.99
N VAL A 73 -7.26 8.38 -10.47
CA VAL A 73 -8.05 9.59 -10.14
C VAL A 73 -7.38 10.38 -9.01
N ILE A 74 -6.90 9.71 -7.97
CA ILE A 74 -6.19 10.36 -6.85
C ILE A 74 -4.90 11.02 -7.35
N VAL A 75 -4.12 10.33 -8.19
CA VAL A 75 -2.89 10.88 -8.78
C VAL A 75 -3.20 12.08 -9.67
N ALA A 76 -4.25 12.02 -10.49
CA ALA A 76 -4.67 13.16 -11.32
C ALA A 76 -5.05 14.38 -10.46
N MET A 77 -5.80 14.17 -9.39
CA MET A 77 -6.13 15.24 -8.44
C MET A 77 -4.88 15.82 -7.75
N ALA A 78 -3.95 14.97 -7.33
CA ALA A 78 -2.68 15.41 -6.74
C ALA A 78 -1.84 16.24 -7.73
N ARG A 79 -1.81 15.86 -9.02
CA ARG A 79 -1.14 16.61 -10.08
C ARG A 79 -1.80 17.98 -10.33
N LEU A 80 -3.13 18.04 -10.34
CA LEU A 80 -3.84 19.32 -10.47
C LEU A 80 -3.57 20.27 -9.29
N LEU A 81 -3.50 19.74 -8.06
CA LEU A 81 -3.11 20.53 -6.88
C LEU A 81 -1.66 21.03 -6.95
N GLU A 82 -0.77 20.26 -7.58
CA GLU A 82 0.60 20.64 -7.86
C GLU A 82 0.67 21.76 -8.90
N GLU A 83 -0.06 21.65 -10.01
CA GLU A 83 -0.13 22.67 -11.08
C GLU A 83 -0.68 24.01 -10.59
N ILE A 84 -1.68 24.00 -9.71
CA ILE A 84 -2.26 25.22 -9.12
C ILE A 84 -1.27 25.86 -8.12
N GLY A 85 -0.17 25.20 -7.77
CA GLY A 85 0.78 25.64 -6.75
C GLY A 85 0.22 25.57 -5.33
N ALA A 86 -0.96 24.99 -5.14
CA ALA A 86 -1.59 24.79 -3.84
C ALA A 86 -0.70 23.94 -2.94
N ASN A 87 -0.04 22.91 -3.49
CA ASN A 87 0.92 22.10 -2.75
C ASN A 87 2.09 22.89 -2.16
N TYR A 88 2.61 23.86 -2.91
CA TYR A 88 3.67 24.73 -2.42
C TYR A 88 3.17 25.65 -1.30
N LEU A 89 1.98 26.23 -1.47
CA LEU A 89 1.35 27.10 -0.46
C LEU A 89 0.99 26.35 0.83
N MET A 90 0.55 25.09 0.73
CA MET A 90 0.24 24.24 1.87
C MET A 90 1.48 23.86 2.70
N ALA A 91 2.63 23.67 2.04
CA ALA A 91 3.88 23.30 2.72
C ALA A 91 4.76 24.49 3.11
N ALA A 92 4.57 25.67 2.52
CA ALA A 92 5.28 26.90 2.85
C ALA A 92 5.28 27.28 4.36
N PRO A 93 4.18 27.15 5.13
CA PRO A 93 4.22 27.43 6.57
C PRO A 93 5.07 26.40 7.34
N ILE A 94 5.07 25.14 6.90
CA ILE A 94 5.85 24.06 7.50
C ILE A 94 7.36 24.34 7.32
N ALA A 95 7.74 24.80 6.13
CA ALA A 95 9.11 25.21 5.82
C ALA A 95 9.65 26.34 6.70
N LYS A 96 8.78 27.19 7.27
CA LYS A 96 9.19 28.28 8.18
C LYS A 96 9.42 27.83 9.62
N ILE A 97 8.83 26.70 10.03
CA ILE A 97 8.89 26.19 11.41
C ILE A 97 10.14 25.32 11.60
N VAL A 98 10.60 24.65 10.55
CA VAL A 98 11.76 23.76 10.58
C VAL A 98 13.06 24.56 10.59
N LYS A 99 13.78 24.51 11.73
CA LYS A 99 15.07 25.20 11.92
C LYS A 99 16.26 24.27 12.20
N SER A 100 16.00 22.99 12.51
CA SER A 100 17.02 21.99 12.82
C SER A 100 16.80 20.69 12.04
N PRO A 101 17.87 19.91 11.74
CA PRO A 101 17.77 18.68 10.96
C PRO A 101 16.85 17.63 11.61
N ASP A 102 17.01 17.38 12.92
CA ASP A 102 16.20 16.38 13.62
C ASP A 102 14.71 16.74 13.63
N ALA A 103 14.39 18.03 13.78
CA ALA A 103 13.01 18.51 13.70
C ALA A 103 12.45 18.40 12.27
N ALA A 104 13.28 18.56 11.24
CA ALA A 104 12.89 18.36 9.84
C ALA A 104 12.47 16.92 9.59
N PHE A 105 13.26 15.95 10.07
CA PHE A 105 12.97 14.52 9.92
C PHE A 105 11.61 14.15 10.51
N PHE A 106 11.38 14.51 11.78
CA PHE A 106 10.10 14.19 12.44
C PHE A 106 8.92 14.91 11.82
N MET A 107 9.08 16.18 11.43
CA MET A 107 7.99 16.96 10.84
C MET A 107 7.61 16.43 9.46
N ILE A 108 8.59 16.13 8.60
CA ILE A 108 8.35 15.55 7.27
C ILE A 108 7.68 14.18 7.43
N GLY A 109 8.14 13.32 8.34
CA GLY A 109 7.52 12.02 8.60
C GLY A 109 6.06 12.13 9.07
N ILE A 110 5.76 13.05 9.99
CA ILE A 110 4.38 13.27 10.47
C ILE A 110 3.48 13.79 9.36
N VAL A 111 3.94 14.79 8.59
CA VAL A 111 3.16 15.37 7.50
C VAL A 111 2.95 14.31 6.42
N MET A 112 3.97 13.54 6.08
CA MET A 112 3.88 12.44 5.13
C MET A 112 2.93 11.33 5.59
N LEU A 113 2.90 11.02 6.89
CA LEU A 113 1.93 10.09 7.47
C LEU A 113 0.49 10.62 7.36
N LEU A 114 0.27 11.89 7.71
CA LEU A 114 -1.05 12.52 7.59
C LEU A 114 -1.53 12.55 6.13
N VAL A 115 -0.68 12.99 5.19
CA VAL A 115 -1.02 13.06 3.76
C VAL A 115 -1.24 11.66 3.17
N SER A 116 -0.46 10.66 3.58
CA SER A 116 -0.63 9.26 3.13
C SER A 116 -2.00 8.68 3.51
N TRP A 117 -2.59 9.16 4.61
CA TRP A 117 -3.93 8.74 5.03
C TRP A 117 -5.03 9.27 4.11
N PHE A 118 -4.85 10.47 3.53
CA PHE A 118 -5.83 11.11 2.66
C PHE A 118 -5.62 10.79 1.17
N PHE A 119 -4.36 10.74 0.71
CA PHE A 119 -4.02 10.70 -0.71
C PHE A 119 -3.44 9.36 -1.19
N TRP A 120 -3.48 8.31 -0.36
CA TRP A 120 -2.76 7.06 -0.58
C TRP A 120 -1.23 7.22 -0.40
N PRO A 121 -0.50 6.19 0.07
CA PRO A 121 0.94 6.31 0.33
C PRO A 121 1.76 6.76 -0.89
N SER A 122 1.49 6.20 -2.08
CA SER A 122 2.28 6.41 -3.29
C SER A 122 2.24 7.86 -3.85
N PRO A 123 1.07 8.53 -3.96
CA PRO A 123 1.02 9.95 -4.33
C PRO A 123 1.52 10.89 -3.23
N ALA A 124 1.25 10.57 -1.96
CA ALA A 124 1.68 11.37 -0.83
C ALA A 124 3.20 11.50 -0.74
N THR A 125 3.94 10.39 -0.95
CA THR A 125 5.41 10.39 -0.95
C THR A 125 5.96 11.29 -2.07
N ALA A 126 5.39 11.22 -3.28
CA ALA A 126 5.83 12.01 -4.43
C ALA A 126 5.61 13.52 -4.22
N MET A 127 4.47 13.88 -3.64
CA MET A 127 4.08 15.26 -3.35
C MET A 127 4.94 15.88 -2.25
N ILE A 128 5.07 15.19 -1.11
CA ILE A 128 5.95 15.59 -0.01
C ILE A 128 7.38 15.71 -0.53
N GLY A 129 7.78 14.73 -1.36
CA GLY A 129 9.07 14.67 -2.01
C GLY A 129 9.40 15.92 -2.82
N ALA A 130 8.55 16.30 -3.76
CA ALA A 130 8.77 17.47 -4.61
C ALA A 130 8.83 18.79 -3.83
N VAL A 131 8.04 18.91 -2.75
CA VAL A 131 7.84 20.20 -2.07
C VAL A 131 8.79 20.42 -0.89
N LEU A 132 9.06 19.37 -0.09
CA LEU A 132 9.86 19.48 1.15
C LEU A 132 11.34 19.15 0.95
N LEU A 133 11.74 18.53 -0.16
CA LEU A 133 13.15 18.28 -0.50
C LEU A 133 14.02 19.56 -0.49
N PRO A 134 13.62 20.68 -1.15
CA PRO A 134 14.43 21.91 -1.11
C PRO A 134 14.53 22.52 0.29
N VAL A 135 13.55 22.28 1.15
CA VAL A 135 13.55 22.73 2.55
C VAL A 135 14.49 21.86 3.39
N ALA A 136 14.42 20.54 3.23
CA ALA A 136 15.26 19.59 3.94
C ALA A 136 16.76 19.83 3.65
N ILE A 137 17.11 20.07 2.38
CA ILE A 137 18.49 20.36 1.97
C ILE A 137 18.99 21.68 2.58
N ARG A 138 18.13 22.72 2.65
CA ARG A 138 18.49 24.02 3.25
C ARG A 138 18.80 23.93 4.76
N VAL A 139 18.19 22.97 5.45
CA VAL A 139 18.40 22.76 6.90
C VAL A 139 19.55 21.77 7.17
N GLY A 140 20.19 21.25 6.11
CA GLY A 140 21.34 20.33 6.23
C GLY A 140 20.95 18.87 6.45
N LEU A 141 19.69 18.50 6.18
CA LEU A 141 19.25 17.11 6.30
C LEU A 141 19.84 16.27 5.15
N PRO A 142 20.50 15.12 5.44
CA PRO A 142 20.96 14.21 4.39
C PRO A 142 19.78 13.65 3.59
N VAL A 143 19.94 13.49 2.27
CA VAL A 143 18.88 13.00 1.35
C VAL A 143 18.36 11.61 1.73
N ILE A 144 19.20 10.77 2.33
CA ILE A 144 18.82 9.45 2.88
C ILE A 144 17.90 9.54 4.11
N GLY A 145 17.88 10.64 4.84
CA GLY A 145 16.91 10.87 5.92
C GLY A 145 15.54 11.35 5.42
N PHE A 146 15.40 11.61 4.12
CA PHE A 146 14.18 12.10 3.50
C PHE A 146 13.40 11.02 2.73
N ALA A 147 14.07 9.91 2.38
CA ALA A 147 13.53 8.82 1.56
C ALA A 147 12.81 7.74 2.38
#